data_AF-A0A229SSY5-F1
#
_entry.id   AF-A0A229SSY5-F1
#
_cell.length_a   1.000
_cell.length_b   1.000
_cell.length_c   1.000
_cell.angle_alpha   90.00
_cell.angle_beta   90.00
_cell.angle_gamma   90.00
#
_symmetry.space_group_name_H-M   'P 1'
#
loop_
_entity.id
_entity.type
_entity.pdbx_description
1 polymer ?
#
loop_
_entity_poly.entity_id
_entity_poly.type
_entity_poly.pdbx_seq_one_letter_code
_entity_poly.pdbx_strand_id
1 'polypeptide(L)'
;MTVNIAVAGASGYAGGELLRLLLTHPEVEIGALTAASSAGTKLGVHQPHLVPLADRVLAETTPETLAGHDVVFLALPHGHSAGIAAQLGPDVLVVDLGADHRLADAADWQRWYGGDHAGQWPYGLPELPGAREKLAGTKRVAVPGCFPTGGSLALAPALAAGLVEPDVTVVAVTGTSGAGKSLKPNLLGSEVMGSASAYGVGGAHRHTPEFAQNLSAVAGEQVTVSFTPVLAPMPRGILTTASAPLKPGVDEASARAAYEKAYDAEPFVQLQPAGAWPATASTLGSNNVQLQVAVDTDARRLVVVAAIDNLTKGTAGGAVQSMNLALGFPETTGLSTVGVAP
;
A
#
# COMPACT_ATOMS: atom_id res chain seq x y z
N MET A 1 3.09 8.04 -27.40
CA MET A 1 2.34 9.20 -26.88
C MET A 1 2.61 9.23 -25.39
N THR A 2 3.07 10.36 -24.85
CA THR A 2 3.34 10.50 -23.42
C THR A 2 2.01 10.64 -22.68
N VAL A 3 1.84 9.87 -21.61
CA VAL A 3 0.59 9.86 -20.81
C VAL A 3 0.61 11.03 -19.84
N ASN A 4 -0.42 11.89 -19.89
CA ASN A 4 -0.50 13.07 -19.03
C ASN A 4 -1.24 12.77 -17.72
N ILE A 5 -0.63 13.15 -16.60
CA ILE A 5 -1.07 12.76 -15.25
C ILE A 5 -1.47 13.97 -14.40
N ALA A 6 -2.64 13.91 -13.77
CA ALA A 6 -2.99 14.80 -12.66
C ALA A 6 -2.81 14.10 -11.29
N VAL A 7 -2.37 14.86 -10.29
CA VAL A 7 -2.21 14.40 -8.91
C VAL A 7 -3.01 15.29 -7.97
N ALA A 8 -4.10 14.74 -7.43
CA ALA A 8 -4.86 15.36 -6.37
C ALA A 8 -4.28 15.01 -4.99
N GLY A 9 -4.10 16.01 -4.12
CA GLY A 9 -3.46 15.81 -2.81
C GLY A 9 -1.92 15.86 -2.86
N ALA A 10 -1.35 16.60 -3.80
CA ALA A 10 0.08 16.67 -4.06
C ALA A 10 0.92 17.20 -2.87
N SER A 11 0.33 17.96 -1.94
CA SER A 11 1.01 18.48 -0.76
C SER A 11 1.22 17.45 0.37
N GLY A 12 0.52 16.32 0.33
CA GLY A 12 0.64 15.22 1.31
C GLY A 12 1.83 14.30 1.07
N TYR A 13 2.12 13.39 2.00
CA TYR A 13 3.26 12.45 1.83
C TYR A 13 3.07 11.49 0.65
N ALA A 14 1.88 10.91 0.49
CA ALA A 14 1.58 10.02 -0.64
C ALA A 14 1.70 10.73 -1.99
N GLY A 15 1.13 11.93 -2.12
CA GLY A 15 1.24 12.74 -3.34
C GLY A 15 2.68 13.15 -3.65
N GLY A 16 3.46 13.54 -2.64
CA GLY A 16 4.89 13.86 -2.81
C GLY A 16 5.71 12.64 -3.28
N GLU A 17 5.48 11.48 -2.68
CA GLU A 17 6.18 10.25 -3.07
C GLU A 17 5.79 9.80 -4.49
N LEU A 18 4.51 9.91 -4.85
CA LEU A 18 4.05 9.65 -6.20
C LEU A 18 4.78 10.55 -7.20
N LEU A 19 4.84 11.85 -6.95
CA LEU A 19 5.56 12.79 -7.82
C LEU A 19 7.05 12.47 -7.93
N ARG A 20 7.69 12.01 -6.85
CA ARG A 20 9.09 11.54 -6.87
C ARG A 20 9.28 10.40 -7.88
N LEU A 21 8.37 9.42 -7.89
CA LEU A 21 8.43 8.27 -8.80
C LEU A 21 8.12 8.68 -10.24
N LEU A 22 7.06 9.48 -10.45
CA LEU A 22 6.65 9.95 -11.76
C LEU A 22 7.73 10.82 -12.45
N LEU A 23 8.51 11.59 -11.69
CA LEU A 23 9.62 12.39 -12.24
C LEU A 23 10.69 11.55 -12.96
N THR A 24 10.82 10.28 -12.61
CA THR A 24 11.78 9.35 -13.21
C THR A 24 11.12 8.34 -14.15
N HIS A 25 9.82 8.44 -14.36
CA HIS A 25 9.07 7.49 -15.18
C HIS A 25 9.09 7.93 -16.66
N PRO A 26 9.60 7.10 -17.60
CA PRO A 26 9.90 7.52 -18.97
C PRO A 26 8.66 7.78 -19.85
N GLU A 27 7.51 7.16 -19.52
CA GLU A 27 6.32 7.20 -20.39
C GLU A 27 5.29 8.28 -20.03
N VAL A 28 5.57 9.14 -19.04
CA VAL A 28 4.55 10.02 -18.44
C VAL A 28 5.00 11.47 -18.33
N GLU A 29 4.02 12.37 -18.32
CA GLU A 29 4.20 13.80 -18.07
C GLU A 29 3.31 14.25 -16.91
N ILE A 30 3.85 15.12 -16.05
CA ILE A 30 3.15 15.62 -14.86
C ILE A 30 2.38 16.90 -15.20
N GLY A 31 1.07 16.76 -15.29
CA GLY A 31 0.07 17.82 -15.48
C GLY A 31 -0.39 18.47 -14.17
N ALA A 32 -1.70 18.57 -13.97
CA ALA A 32 -2.27 19.32 -12.84
C ALA A 32 -1.83 18.74 -11.48
N LEU A 33 -1.40 19.64 -10.57
CA LEU A 33 -1.11 19.33 -9.18
C LEU A 33 -2.11 20.07 -8.32
N THR A 34 -2.89 19.35 -7.52
CA THR A 34 -3.96 19.98 -6.74
C THR A 34 -3.83 19.69 -5.25
N ALA A 35 -4.37 20.59 -4.44
CA ALA A 35 -4.53 20.42 -3.01
C ALA A 35 -5.82 21.08 -2.54
N ALA A 36 -6.30 20.70 -1.35
CA ALA A 36 -7.42 21.38 -0.71
C ALA A 36 -6.92 22.66 -0.01
N SER A 37 -6.48 22.56 1.24
CA SER A 37 -6.11 23.71 2.08
C SER A 37 -4.86 24.48 1.63
N SER A 38 -4.10 23.96 0.67
CA SER A 38 -2.83 24.56 0.20
C SER A 38 -2.88 25.04 -1.25
N ALA A 39 -4.06 25.10 -1.86
CA ALA A 39 -4.23 25.68 -3.18
C ALA A 39 -3.68 27.13 -3.23
N GLY A 40 -3.13 27.54 -4.37
CA GLY A 40 -2.49 28.83 -4.59
C GLY A 40 -1.03 28.92 -4.12
N THR A 41 -0.52 27.93 -3.38
CA THR A 41 0.89 27.91 -2.93
C THR A 41 1.77 27.10 -3.88
N LYS A 42 3.09 27.39 -3.89
CA LYS A 42 4.08 26.62 -4.66
C LYS A 42 4.33 25.25 -4.03
N LEU A 43 4.45 24.21 -4.86
CA LEU A 43 4.74 22.84 -4.41
C LEU A 43 6.02 22.76 -3.58
N GLY A 44 7.06 23.53 -3.91
CA GLY A 44 8.34 23.54 -3.21
C GLY A 44 8.25 23.92 -1.71
N VAL A 45 7.18 24.62 -1.30
CA VAL A 45 6.90 24.91 0.12
C VAL A 45 6.52 23.63 0.88
N HIS A 46 5.86 22.70 0.20
CA HIS A 46 5.35 21.46 0.78
C HIS A 46 6.28 20.27 0.56
N GLN A 47 6.95 20.22 -0.60
CA GLN A 47 7.81 19.14 -1.05
C GLN A 47 9.16 19.70 -1.53
N PRO A 48 10.00 20.22 -0.62
CA PRO A 48 11.26 20.87 -1.00
C PRO A 48 12.26 19.95 -1.71
N HIS A 49 12.09 18.63 -1.59
CA HIS A 49 12.90 17.63 -2.29
C HIS A 49 12.53 17.47 -3.78
N LEU A 50 11.35 17.92 -4.21
CA LEU A 50 10.89 17.85 -5.61
C LEU A 50 11.34 19.10 -6.39
N VAL A 51 12.64 19.34 -6.44
CA VAL A 51 13.25 20.55 -7.04
C VAL A 51 12.74 20.84 -8.46
N PRO A 52 12.63 19.86 -9.39
CA PRO A 52 12.13 20.12 -10.74
C PRO A 52 10.67 20.65 -10.80
N LEU A 53 9.89 20.44 -9.74
CA LEU A 53 8.50 20.85 -9.64
C LEU A 53 8.28 21.99 -8.63
N ALA A 54 9.36 22.55 -8.05
CA ALA A 54 9.27 23.46 -6.91
C ALA A 54 8.41 24.71 -7.19
N ASP A 55 8.45 25.24 -8.42
CA ASP A 55 7.70 26.43 -8.83
C ASP A 55 6.27 26.15 -9.30
N ARG A 56 5.86 24.88 -9.40
CA ARG A 56 4.48 24.52 -9.78
C ARG A 56 3.52 24.99 -8.68
N VAL A 57 2.48 25.72 -9.08
CA VAL A 57 1.44 26.19 -8.15
C VAL A 57 0.37 25.11 -8.00
N LEU A 58 0.00 24.81 -6.77
CA LEU A 58 -1.09 23.88 -6.47
C LEU A 58 -2.43 24.53 -6.83
N ALA A 59 -3.20 23.90 -7.72
CA ALA A 59 -4.56 24.30 -8.01
C ALA A 59 -5.54 23.74 -6.96
N GLU A 60 -6.79 24.21 -6.97
CA GLU A 60 -7.86 23.62 -6.17
C GLU A 60 -8.20 22.22 -6.68
N THR A 61 -8.46 21.28 -5.76
CA THR A 61 -8.90 19.94 -6.14
C THR A 61 -10.37 19.97 -6.55
N THR A 62 -10.63 20.06 -7.86
CA THR A 62 -11.98 19.95 -8.44
C THR A 62 -12.00 19.00 -9.63
N PRO A 63 -13.15 18.38 -9.96
CA PRO A 63 -13.27 17.55 -11.17
C PRO A 63 -12.85 18.28 -12.44
N GLU A 64 -13.16 19.58 -12.56
CA GLU A 64 -12.83 20.40 -13.74
C GLU A 64 -11.32 20.59 -13.89
N THR A 65 -10.60 20.78 -12.77
CA THR A 65 -9.14 20.92 -12.78
C THR A 65 -8.45 19.60 -13.14
N LEU A 66 -9.05 18.48 -12.75
CA LEU A 66 -8.53 17.14 -13.01
C LEU A 66 -8.91 16.61 -14.41
N ALA A 67 -9.99 17.12 -14.99
CA ALA A 67 -10.44 16.73 -16.33
C ALA A 67 -9.37 17.00 -17.41
N GLY A 68 -9.41 16.22 -18.49
CA GLY A 68 -8.48 16.34 -19.62
C GLY A 68 -7.12 15.67 -19.43
N HIS A 69 -6.91 14.96 -18.32
CA HIS A 69 -5.74 14.10 -18.09
C HIS A 69 -6.08 12.64 -18.38
N ASP A 70 -5.11 11.88 -18.86
CA ASP A 70 -5.26 10.45 -19.16
C ASP A 70 -5.36 9.63 -17.87
N VAL A 71 -4.60 10.05 -16.86
CA VAL A 71 -4.54 9.41 -15.54
C VAL A 71 -4.75 10.47 -14.44
N VAL A 72 -5.57 10.12 -13.46
CA VAL A 72 -5.79 10.94 -12.26
C VAL A 72 -5.48 10.09 -11.02
N PHE A 73 -4.49 10.51 -10.25
CA PHE A 73 -4.21 9.95 -8.93
C PHE A 73 -4.94 10.75 -7.85
N LEU A 74 -5.66 10.05 -6.98
CA LEU A 74 -6.38 10.64 -5.85
C LEU A 74 -5.67 10.29 -4.54
N ALA A 75 -4.69 11.12 -4.13
CA ALA A 75 -3.99 11.01 -2.85
C ALA A 75 -4.73 11.78 -1.75
N LEU A 76 -6.02 11.45 -1.56
CA LEU A 76 -6.95 12.17 -0.69
C LEU A 76 -7.25 11.38 0.60
N PRO A 77 -7.68 12.05 1.68
CA PRO A 77 -8.21 11.34 2.84
C PRO A 77 -9.45 10.51 2.45
N HIS A 78 -9.73 9.46 3.24
CA HIS A 78 -10.91 8.62 3.03
C HIS A 78 -12.22 9.42 3.02
N GLY A 79 -13.17 9.03 2.17
CA GLY A 79 -14.48 9.65 1.98
C GLY A 79 -14.49 10.83 1.01
N HIS A 80 -13.36 11.20 0.41
CA HIS A 80 -13.27 12.33 -0.51
C HIS A 80 -13.06 11.92 -1.97
N SER A 81 -12.52 10.71 -2.24
CA SER A 81 -12.18 10.30 -3.60
C SER A 81 -13.41 9.86 -4.39
N ALA A 82 -14.39 9.19 -3.76
CA ALA A 82 -15.59 8.68 -4.44
C ALA A 82 -16.37 9.76 -5.20
N GLY A 83 -16.67 10.89 -4.54
CA GLY A 83 -17.44 11.97 -5.15
C GLY A 83 -16.71 12.69 -6.30
N ILE A 84 -15.38 12.78 -6.23
CA ILE A 84 -14.56 13.34 -7.32
C ILE A 84 -14.47 12.34 -8.46
N ALA A 85 -14.17 11.08 -8.16
CA ALA A 85 -14.02 10.02 -9.16
C ALA A 85 -15.27 9.79 -9.99
N ALA A 86 -16.46 9.91 -9.38
CA ALA A 86 -17.75 9.77 -10.08
C ALA A 86 -17.97 10.82 -11.18
N GLN A 87 -17.26 11.95 -11.12
CA GLN A 87 -17.34 13.04 -12.09
C GLN A 87 -16.24 12.98 -13.15
N LEU A 88 -15.29 12.05 -13.02
CA LEU A 88 -14.25 11.80 -14.02
C LEU A 88 -14.78 10.82 -15.08
N GLY A 89 -14.50 11.13 -16.35
CA GLY A 89 -14.99 10.34 -17.48
C GLY A 89 -14.57 8.86 -17.44
N PRO A 90 -15.29 7.98 -18.16
CA PRO A 90 -15.00 6.55 -18.18
C PRO A 90 -13.63 6.22 -18.81
N ASP A 91 -13.13 7.08 -19.70
CA ASP A 91 -11.88 6.87 -20.43
C ASP A 91 -10.62 7.20 -19.61
N VAL A 92 -10.78 7.99 -18.53
CA VAL A 92 -9.72 8.38 -17.61
C VAL A 92 -9.36 7.18 -16.72
N LEU A 93 -8.07 6.88 -16.58
CA LEU A 93 -7.62 5.95 -15.55
C LEU A 93 -7.59 6.68 -14.20
N VAL A 94 -8.43 6.25 -13.26
CA VAL A 94 -8.45 6.80 -11.90
C VAL A 94 -7.75 5.81 -10.96
N VAL A 95 -6.71 6.29 -10.29
CA VAL A 95 -5.95 5.51 -9.29
C VAL A 95 -6.16 6.15 -7.92
N ASP A 96 -7.00 5.51 -7.11
CA ASP A 96 -7.38 6.00 -5.79
C ASP A 96 -6.43 5.46 -4.71
N LEU A 97 -5.69 6.36 -4.06
CA LEU A 97 -4.82 6.01 -2.94
C LEU A 97 -5.59 5.97 -1.61
N GLY A 98 -6.82 6.48 -1.58
CA GLY A 98 -7.74 6.40 -0.47
C GLY A 98 -8.36 5.01 -0.29
N ALA A 99 -9.33 4.91 0.62
CA ALA A 99 -9.97 3.65 1.00
C ALA A 99 -11.30 3.39 0.29
N ASP A 100 -11.87 4.41 -0.38
CA ASP A 100 -13.28 4.49 -0.76
C ASP A 100 -13.74 3.33 -1.66
N HIS A 101 -12.82 2.74 -2.42
CA HIS A 101 -13.11 1.68 -3.38
C HIS A 101 -12.41 0.34 -3.06
N ARG A 102 -11.86 0.17 -1.85
CA ARG A 102 -11.07 -1.03 -1.49
C ARG A 102 -11.92 -2.22 -1.05
N LEU A 103 -12.92 -1.95 -0.21
CA LEU A 103 -13.75 -3.00 0.40
C LEU A 103 -14.84 -3.45 -0.58
N ALA A 104 -15.01 -4.76 -0.72
CA ALA A 104 -16.07 -5.39 -1.50
C ALA A 104 -17.42 -5.34 -0.78
N ASP A 105 -17.37 -5.50 0.55
CA ASP A 105 -18.56 -5.62 1.39
C ASP A 105 -19.01 -4.26 1.92
N ALA A 106 -20.26 -3.91 1.62
CA ALA A 106 -20.88 -2.65 2.04
C ALA A 106 -21.12 -2.57 3.56
N ALA A 107 -21.38 -3.70 4.22
CA ALA A 107 -21.53 -3.75 5.67
C ALA A 107 -20.19 -3.53 6.39
N ASP A 108 -19.09 -4.06 5.85
CA ASP A 108 -17.75 -3.71 6.32
C ASP A 108 -17.47 -2.21 6.11
N TRP A 109 -17.73 -1.67 4.92
CA TRP A 109 -17.59 -0.22 4.70
C TRP A 109 -18.35 0.61 5.74
N GLN A 110 -19.65 0.31 5.92
CA GLN A 110 -20.50 1.01 6.88
C GLN A 110 -19.99 0.89 8.33
N ARG A 111 -19.46 -0.27 8.71
CA ARG A 111 -18.91 -0.49 10.06
C ARG A 111 -17.63 0.31 10.31
N TRP A 112 -16.73 0.37 9.32
CA TRP A 112 -15.37 0.86 9.52
C TRP A 112 -15.17 2.33 9.13
N TYR A 113 -15.91 2.79 8.14
CA TYR A 113 -15.83 4.14 7.58
C TYR A 113 -17.12 4.92 7.78
N GLY A 114 -18.27 4.24 7.68
CA GLY A 114 -19.60 4.85 7.69
C GLY A 114 -19.93 5.56 6.38
N GLY A 115 -21.20 5.90 6.20
CA GLY A 115 -21.69 6.52 4.97
C GLY A 115 -21.89 5.51 3.85
N ASP A 116 -22.27 6.01 2.67
CA ASP A 116 -22.60 5.16 1.54
C ASP A 116 -21.37 4.46 0.96
N HIS A 117 -21.49 3.16 0.68
CA HIS A 117 -20.43 2.38 0.05
C HIS A 117 -20.36 2.73 -1.44
N ALA A 118 -19.20 3.23 -1.89
CA ALA A 118 -18.98 3.66 -3.27
C ALA A 118 -18.78 2.49 -4.27
N GLY A 119 -18.84 1.25 -3.78
CA GLY A 119 -18.49 0.05 -4.53
C GLY A 119 -17.01 -0.29 -4.44
N GLN A 120 -16.58 -1.27 -5.26
CA GLN A 120 -15.21 -1.77 -5.26
C GLN A 120 -14.57 -1.62 -6.64
N TRP A 121 -13.29 -1.24 -6.67
CA TRP A 121 -12.46 -1.26 -7.87
C TRP A 121 -11.40 -2.37 -7.81
N PRO A 122 -10.78 -2.74 -8.94
CA PRO A 122 -9.60 -3.61 -8.95
C PRO A 122 -8.56 -3.16 -7.93
N TYR A 123 -8.22 -4.09 -7.02
CA TYR A 123 -7.33 -3.83 -5.90
C TYR A 123 -5.86 -3.89 -6.35
N GLY A 124 -5.12 -2.80 -6.11
CA GLY A 124 -3.78 -2.55 -6.63
C GLY A 124 -2.65 -3.32 -5.93
N LEU A 125 -2.81 -4.63 -5.74
CA LEU A 125 -1.77 -5.52 -5.21
C LEU A 125 -1.52 -6.68 -6.19
N PRO A 126 -0.74 -6.45 -7.26
CA PRO A 126 -0.61 -7.40 -8.38
C PRO A 126 -0.18 -8.81 -7.98
N GLU A 127 0.60 -8.92 -6.90
CA GLU A 127 1.14 -10.20 -6.42
C GLU A 127 0.10 -11.08 -5.70
N LEU A 128 -1.11 -10.58 -5.41
CA LEU A 128 -2.19 -11.44 -4.97
C LEU A 128 -2.74 -12.28 -6.13
N PRO A 129 -3.12 -13.55 -5.90
CA PRO A 129 -3.68 -14.41 -6.93
C PRO A 129 -4.85 -13.76 -7.69
N GLY A 130 -4.73 -13.62 -9.01
CA GLY A 130 -5.76 -13.07 -9.88
C GLY A 130 -5.86 -11.53 -9.89
N ALA A 131 -5.04 -10.82 -9.12
CA ALA A 131 -5.10 -9.36 -9.03
C ALA A 131 -4.44 -8.68 -10.25
N ARG A 132 -3.28 -9.18 -10.68
CA ARG A 132 -2.55 -8.67 -11.85
C ARG A 132 -3.42 -8.66 -13.12
N GLU A 133 -4.18 -9.72 -13.37
CA GLU A 133 -5.07 -9.83 -14.53
C GLU A 133 -6.22 -8.82 -14.48
N LYS A 134 -6.74 -8.52 -13.27
CA LYS A 134 -7.79 -7.51 -13.07
C LYS A 134 -7.29 -6.07 -13.26
N LEU A 135 -5.99 -5.86 -13.09
CA LEU A 135 -5.35 -4.56 -13.29
C LEU A 135 -4.98 -4.31 -14.76
N ALA A 136 -4.74 -5.36 -15.55
CA ALA A 136 -4.42 -5.22 -16.96
C ALA A 136 -5.54 -4.49 -17.73
N GLY A 137 -5.23 -3.31 -18.28
CA GLY A 137 -6.19 -2.50 -19.06
C GLY A 137 -7.34 -1.87 -18.26
N THR A 138 -7.31 -1.91 -16.91
CA THR A 138 -8.38 -1.30 -16.11
C THR A 138 -8.40 0.23 -16.26
N LYS A 139 -9.56 0.85 -16.01
CA LYS A 139 -9.70 2.30 -15.87
C LYS A 139 -9.85 2.75 -14.42
N ARG A 140 -9.85 1.82 -13.47
CA ARG A 140 -10.09 2.09 -12.05
C ARG A 140 -9.16 1.21 -11.21
N VAL A 141 -8.50 1.80 -10.23
CA VAL A 141 -7.60 1.09 -9.30
C VAL A 141 -7.85 1.62 -7.89
N ALA A 142 -8.08 0.71 -6.95
CA ALA A 142 -8.04 1.01 -5.53
C ALA A 142 -6.70 0.54 -4.97
N VAL A 143 -5.82 1.49 -4.63
CA VAL A 143 -4.49 1.17 -4.09
C VAL A 143 -4.65 0.64 -2.67
N PRO A 144 -3.96 -0.45 -2.31
CA PRO A 144 -3.97 -1.04 -0.98
C PRO A 144 -3.61 -0.08 0.14
N GLY A 145 -4.06 -0.41 1.36
CA GLY A 145 -3.46 0.12 2.57
C GLY A 145 -2.02 -0.36 2.74
N CYS A 146 -1.19 0.49 3.35
CA CYS A 146 0.22 0.18 3.56
C CYS A 146 0.44 -1.05 4.45
N PHE A 147 -0.39 -1.26 5.48
CA PHE A 147 -0.32 -2.45 6.34
C PHE A 147 -0.80 -3.73 5.60
N PRO A 148 -1.97 -3.74 4.95
CA PRO A 148 -2.43 -4.86 4.13
C PRO A 148 -1.46 -5.28 3.05
N THR A 149 -0.73 -4.34 2.44
CA THR A 149 0.30 -4.65 1.44
C THR A 149 1.31 -5.67 1.96
N GLY A 150 2.03 -5.35 3.05
CA GLY A 150 3.06 -6.24 3.58
C GLY A 150 2.48 -7.49 4.23
N GLY A 151 1.43 -7.34 5.06
CA GLY A 151 0.90 -8.47 5.82
C GLY A 151 0.05 -9.45 5.00
N SER A 152 -0.66 -9.00 3.95
CA SER A 152 -1.33 -9.93 3.04
C SER A 152 -0.32 -10.75 2.24
N LEU A 153 0.75 -10.13 1.74
CA LEU A 153 1.84 -10.86 1.07
C LEU A 153 2.60 -11.78 2.04
N ALA A 154 2.69 -11.42 3.31
CA ALA A 154 3.30 -12.27 4.32
C ALA A 154 2.49 -13.55 4.60
N LEU A 155 1.16 -13.57 4.43
CA LEU A 155 0.32 -14.72 4.82
C LEU A 155 -0.31 -15.46 3.64
N ALA A 156 -0.46 -14.81 2.48
CA ALA A 156 -1.14 -15.38 1.32
C ALA A 156 -0.58 -16.75 0.88
N PRO A 157 0.75 -16.97 0.76
CA PRO A 157 1.28 -18.26 0.31
C PRO A 157 0.91 -19.42 1.23
N ALA A 158 0.98 -19.20 2.56
CA ALA A 158 0.66 -20.24 3.53
C ALA A 158 -0.82 -20.60 3.57
N LEU A 159 -1.70 -19.59 3.45
CA LEU A 159 -3.15 -19.82 3.39
C LEU A 159 -3.56 -20.48 2.06
N ALA A 160 -3.01 -20.03 0.93
CA ALA A 160 -3.27 -20.63 -0.38
C ALA A 160 -2.86 -22.10 -0.45
N ALA A 161 -1.75 -22.45 0.19
CA ALA A 161 -1.25 -23.82 0.27
C ALA A 161 -1.89 -24.65 1.40
N GLY A 162 -2.80 -24.06 2.18
CA GLY A 162 -3.49 -24.75 3.28
C GLY A 162 -2.56 -25.17 4.43
N LEU A 163 -1.47 -24.43 4.67
CA LEU A 163 -0.45 -24.78 5.66
C LEU A 163 -0.79 -24.31 7.08
N VAL A 164 -1.68 -23.33 7.21
CA VAL A 164 -2.04 -22.70 8.48
C VAL A 164 -3.55 -22.66 8.67
N GLU A 165 -3.99 -22.61 9.91
CA GLU A 165 -5.38 -22.34 10.26
C GLU A 165 -5.78 -20.91 9.84
N PRO A 166 -7.05 -20.66 9.46
CA PRO A 166 -7.53 -19.36 9.01
C PRO A 166 -7.77 -18.37 10.18
N ASP A 167 -6.87 -18.37 11.17
CA ASP A 167 -6.85 -17.45 12.30
C ASP A 167 -5.45 -16.85 12.45
N VAL A 168 -5.32 -15.58 12.08
CA VAL A 168 -4.02 -14.93 11.90
C VAL A 168 -3.85 -13.76 12.86
N THR A 169 -2.62 -13.61 13.35
CA THR A 169 -2.19 -12.46 14.14
C THR A 169 -1.16 -11.67 13.35
N VAL A 170 -1.38 -10.37 13.23
CA VAL A 170 -0.48 -9.43 12.56
C VAL A 170 -0.10 -8.32 13.53
N VAL A 171 1.19 -8.20 13.82
CA VAL A 171 1.75 -7.04 14.52
C VAL A 171 2.64 -6.31 13.54
N ALA A 172 2.44 -5.01 13.34
CA ALA A 172 3.20 -4.27 12.35
C ALA A 172 3.73 -2.96 12.93
N VAL A 173 5.06 -2.84 12.97
CA VAL A 173 5.76 -1.61 13.37
C VAL A 173 5.84 -0.69 12.16
N THR A 174 5.46 0.58 12.29
CA THR A 174 5.41 1.54 11.19
C THR A 174 6.07 2.86 11.52
N GLY A 175 6.64 3.51 10.51
CA GLY A 175 7.11 4.87 10.61
C GLY A 175 5.97 5.90 10.64
N THR A 176 6.27 7.09 11.14
CA THR A 176 5.28 8.15 11.40
C THR A 176 4.64 8.71 10.14
N SER A 177 5.29 8.61 8.97
CA SER A 177 4.70 9.07 7.71
C SER A 177 3.42 8.32 7.31
N GLY A 178 3.22 7.08 7.80
CA GLY A 178 2.01 6.31 7.59
C GLY A 178 0.76 6.95 8.23
N ALA A 179 0.93 7.81 9.23
CA ALA A 179 -0.16 8.54 9.88
C ALA A 179 -0.58 9.81 9.11
N GLY A 180 0.10 10.12 8.00
CA GLY A 180 -0.16 11.29 7.17
C GLY A 180 0.56 12.55 7.66
N LYS A 181 0.29 13.67 6.99
CA LYS A 181 0.98 14.96 7.20
C LYS A 181 0.20 15.95 8.08
N SER A 182 -0.99 15.58 8.54
CA SER A 182 -1.81 16.43 9.40
C SER A 182 -1.19 16.56 10.78
N LEU A 183 -1.13 17.80 11.30
CA LEU A 183 -0.62 18.07 12.64
C LEU A 183 -1.56 17.47 13.70
N LYS A 184 -1.02 16.58 14.53
CA LYS A 184 -1.72 15.98 15.67
C LYS A 184 -0.75 15.94 16.85
N PRO A 185 -1.20 16.21 18.09
CA PRO A 185 -0.31 16.20 19.26
C PRO A 185 0.53 14.92 19.35
N ASN A 186 -0.09 13.75 19.18
CA ASN A 186 0.57 12.44 19.25
C ASN A 186 1.56 12.14 18.10
N LEU A 187 1.69 13.02 17.11
CA LEU A 187 2.66 12.91 16.00
C LEU A 187 3.75 13.97 16.06
N LEU A 188 3.75 14.83 17.09
CA LEU A 188 4.82 15.81 17.29
C LEU A 188 6.14 15.09 17.57
N GLY A 189 7.24 15.70 17.13
CA GLY A 189 8.58 15.14 17.29
C GLY A 189 8.87 14.68 18.73
N SER A 190 8.56 15.51 19.73
CA SER A 190 8.79 15.18 21.14
C SER A 190 7.95 14.01 21.67
N GLU A 191 6.80 13.69 21.04
CA GLU A 191 5.95 12.56 21.44
C GLU A 191 6.40 11.26 20.78
N VAL A 192 6.93 11.33 19.56
CA VAL A 192 7.31 10.14 18.78
C VAL A 192 8.77 9.76 18.95
N MET A 193 9.68 10.73 19.11
CA MET A 193 11.12 10.46 19.17
C MET A 193 11.47 9.64 20.42
N GLY A 194 12.13 8.49 20.21
CA GLY A 194 12.52 7.57 21.28
C GLY A 194 11.37 6.74 21.88
N SER A 195 10.18 6.78 21.28
CA SER A 195 9.00 6.07 21.78
C SER A 195 8.40 5.14 20.72
N ALA A 196 7.86 4.00 21.17
CA ALA A 196 7.04 3.13 20.36
C ALA A 196 5.69 2.92 21.06
N SER A 197 4.58 3.00 20.32
CA SER A 197 3.23 2.90 20.89
C SER A 197 2.26 2.14 19.99
N ALA A 198 1.47 1.24 20.58
CA ALA A 198 0.39 0.57 19.89
C ALA A 198 -0.83 1.50 19.77
N TYR A 199 -1.59 1.36 18.68
CA TYR A 199 -2.84 2.10 18.46
C TYR A 199 -3.84 1.24 17.67
N GLY A 200 -5.14 1.59 17.69
CA GLY A 200 -6.15 0.86 16.91
C GLY A 200 -6.26 -0.64 17.25
N VAL A 201 -5.85 -1.04 18.45
CA VAL A 201 -5.81 -2.43 18.93
C VAL A 201 -7.22 -2.97 19.17
N GLY A 202 -7.39 -4.29 19.16
CA GLY A 202 -8.65 -4.94 19.51
C GLY A 202 -9.70 -4.87 18.40
N GLY A 203 -9.26 -4.94 17.14
CA GLY A 203 -10.16 -4.86 15.99
C GLY A 203 -10.71 -3.46 15.76
N ALA A 204 -9.92 -2.42 16.03
CA ALA A 204 -10.31 -1.02 15.85
C ALA A 204 -9.61 -0.32 14.67
N HIS A 205 -8.54 -0.90 14.11
CA HIS A 205 -7.86 -0.32 12.95
C HIS A 205 -8.57 -0.65 11.63
N ARG A 206 -8.81 0.36 10.79
CA ARG A 206 -9.54 0.27 9.51
C ARG A 206 -8.91 -0.58 8.40
N HIS A 207 -7.72 -1.12 8.63
CA HIS A 207 -7.06 -2.06 7.70
C HIS A 207 -7.34 -3.52 8.06
N THR A 208 -7.90 -3.81 9.23
CA THR A 208 -8.32 -5.17 9.62
C THR A 208 -9.29 -5.82 8.61
N PRO A 209 -10.36 -5.15 8.11
CA PRO A 209 -11.25 -5.78 7.14
C PRO A 209 -10.57 -6.01 5.78
N GLU A 210 -9.60 -5.17 5.43
CA GLU A 210 -8.82 -5.31 4.20
C GLU A 210 -7.92 -6.55 4.25
N PHE A 211 -7.27 -6.82 5.40
CA PHE A 211 -6.59 -8.10 5.62
C PHE A 211 -7.56 -9.28 5.51
N ALA A 212 -8.69 -9.23 6.21
CA ALA A 212 -9.66 -10.32 6.23
C ALA A 212 -10.19 -10.62 4.82
N GLN A 213 -10.55 -9.59 4.05
CA GLN A 213 -10.97 -9.70 2.65
C GLN A 213 -9.90 -10.37 1.79
N ASN A 214 -8.68 -9.85 1.81
CA ASN A 214 -7.59 -10.34 0.96
C ASN A 214 -7.26 -11.79 1.28
N LEU A 215 -7.12 -12.11 2.57
CA LEU A 215 -6.70 -13.43 3.03
C LEU A 215 -7.82 -14.47 2.88
N SER A 216 -9.08 -14.09 3.09
CA SER A 216 -10.22 -15.00 2.87
C SER A 216 -10.38 -15.35 1.39
N ALA A 217 -10.18 -14.38 0.50
CA ALA A 217 -10.20 -14.62 -0.95
C ALA A 217 -9.12 -15.62 -1.38
N VAL A 218 -7.93 -15.55 -0.77
CA VAL A 218 -6.82 -16.47 -1.04
C VAL A 218 -7.05 -17.86 -0.42
N ALA A 219 -7.58 -17.92 0.81
CA ALA A 219 -7.82 -19.18 1.51
C ALA A 219 -9.02 -19.97 0.94
N GLY A 220 -9.98 -19.28 0.29
CA GLY A 220 -11.25 -19.86 -0.12
C GLY A 220 -12.23 -20.10 1.05
N GLU A 221 -11.89 -19.61 2.23
CA GLU A 221 -12.70 -19.67 3.46
C GLU A 221 -12.49 -18.40 4.29
N GLN A 222 -13.36 -18.15 5.28
CA GLN A 222 -13.28 -16.96 6.11
C GLN A 222 -12.04 -16.98 7.00
N VAL A 223 -11.21 -15.95 6.89
CA VAL A 223 -10.04 -15.72 7.76
C VAL A 223 -10.37 -14.71 8.85
N THR A 224 -10.03 -15.01 10.10
CA THR A 224 -10.06 -14.06 11.23
C THR A 224 -8.71 -13.39 11.41
N VAL A 225 -8.73 -12.08 11.68
CA VAL A 225 -7.51 -11.27 11.76
C VAL A 225 -7.46 -10.50 13.07
N SER A 226 -6.44 -10.76 13.88
CA SER A 226 -6.04 -9.91 15.00
C SER A 226 -4.90 -8.99 14.56
N PHE A 227 -5.20 -7.70 14.39
CA PHE A 227 -4.21 -6.71 13.91
C PHE A 227 -3.87 -5.68 14.98
N THR A 228 -2.57 -5.50 15.21
CA THR A 228 -1.99 -4.49 16.11
C THR A 228 -0.91 -3.69 15.40
N PRO A 229 -1.18 -2.45 14.98
CA PRO A 229 -0.13 -1.54 14.52
C PRO A 229 0.60 -0.91 15.70
N VAL A 230 1.91 -0.70 15.51
CA VAL A 230 2.81 -0.05 16.46
C VAL A 230 3.50 1.11 15.74
N LEU A 231 3.30 2.33 16.22
CA LEU A 231 4.03 3.50 15.74
C LEU A 231 5.44 3.48 16.34
N ALA A 232 6.47 3.68 15.51
CA ALA A 232 7.88 3.69 15.92
C ALA A 232 8.58 5.01 15.57
N PRO A 233 9.73 5.31 16.21
CA PRO A 233 10.47 6.56 16.02
C PRO A 233 11.30 6.55 14.73
N MET A 234 10.66 6.20 13.61
CA MET A 234 11.24 6.17 12.28
C MET A 234 10.32 6.92 11.29
N PRO A 235 10.85 7.59 10.27
CA PRO A 235 10.01 8.35 9.34
C PRO A 235 9.22 7.44 8.39
N ARG A 236 9.82 6.34 7.95
CA ARG A 236 9.28 5.41 6.94
C ARG A 236 9.56 3.97 7.33
N GLY A 237 8.90 3.06 6.62
CA GLY A 237 9.03 1.62 6.75
C GLY A 237 7.86 0.99 7.49
N ILE A 238 7.50 -0.23 7.11
CA ILE A 238 6.67 -1.14 7.89
C ILE A 238 7.44 -2.44 8.07
N LEU A 239 7.59 -2.89 9.32
CA LEU A 239 8.03 -4.25 9.66
C LEU A 239 6.84 -5.02 10.21
N THR A 240 6.32 -5.95 9.43
CA THR A 240 5.21 -6.80 9.81
C THR A 240 5.73 -8.14 10.33
N THR A 241 5.31 -8.52 11.53
CA THR A 241 5.38 -9.90 12.03
C THR A 241 3.98 -10.48 11.98
N ALA A 242 3.76 -11.40 11.04
CA ALA A 242 2.52 -12.14 10.88
C ALA A 242 2.70 -13.58 11.35
N SER A 243 1.67 -14.17 11.93
CA SER A 243 1.74 -15.55 12.39
C SER A 243 0.37 -16.23 12.42
N ALA A 244 0.38 -17.55 12.27
CA ALA A 244 -0.83 -18.37 12.29
C ALA A 244 -0.51 -19.78 12.83
N PRO A 245 -1.47 -20.46 13.48
CA PRO A 245 -1.29 -21.87 13.88
C PRO A 245 -1.04 -22.75 12.65
N LEU A 246 -0.11 -23.69 12.75
CA LEU A 246 0.16 -24.67 11.68
C LEU A 246 -0.93 -25.74 11.63
N LYS A 247 -1.29 -26.17 10.41
CA LYS A 247 -2.03 -27.41 10.22
C LYS A 247 -1.12 -28.63 10.50
N PRO A 248 -1.68 -29.80 10.85
CA PRO A 248 -0.88 -30.99 11.15
C PRO A 248 0.06 -31.39 10.00
N GLY A 249 1.31 -31.72 10.33
CA GLY A 249 2.29 -32.26 9.37
C GLY A 249 3.05 -31.20 8.56
N VAL A 250 2.83 -29.91 8.81
CA VAL A 250 3.61 -28.84 8.18
C VAL A 250 4.96 -28.68 8.88
N ASP A 251 6.02 -28.63 8.09
CA ASP A 251 7.40 -28.40 8.53
C ASP A 251 7.99 -27.14 7.85
N GLU A 252 9.21 -26.77 8.25
CA GLU A 252 9.88 -25.57 7.70
C GLU A 252 10.13 -25.67 6.20
N ALA A 253 10.45 -26.87 5.68
CA ALA A 253 10.74 -27.08 4.27
C ALA A 253 9.49 -26.88 3.40
N SER A 254 8.36 -27.46 3.79
CA SER A 254 7.07 -27.29 3.09
C SER A 254 6.56 -25.85 3.19
N ALA A 255 6.73 -25.20 4.35
CA ALA A 255 6.46 -23.78 4.50
C ALA A 255 7.28 -22.95 3.51
N ARG A 256 8.61 -23.10 3.52
CA ARG A 256 9.50 -22.35 2.63
C ARG A 256 9.21 -22.56 1.15
N ALA A 257 8.98 -23.82 0.73
CA ALA A 257 8.66 -24.16 -0.65
C ALA A 257 7.40 -23.44 -1.18
N ALA A 258 6.41 -23.19 -0.32
CA ALA A 258 5.22 -22.43 -0.71
C ALA A 258 5.54 -20.95 -1.00
N TYR A 259 6.44 -20.32 -0.25
CA TYR A 259 6.87 -18.94 -0.51
C TYR A 259 7.77 -18.84 -1.72
N GLU A 260 8.68 -19.80 -1.92
CA GLU A 260 9.51 -19.87 -3.14
C GLU A 260 8.61 -19.99 -4.37
N LYS A 261 7.66 -20.93 -4.36
CA LYS A 261 6.70 -21.08 -5.47
C LYS A 261 5.89 -19.81 -5.73
N ALA A 262 5.46 -19.11 -4.68
CA ALA A 262 4.63 -17.92 -4.81
C ALA A 262 5.39 -16.72 -5.38
N TYR A 263 6.68 -16.57 -5.01
CA TYR A 263 7.40 -15.31 -5.22
C TYR A 263 8.65 -15.39 -6.09
N ASP A 264 9.07 -16.58 -6.55
CA ASP A 264 10.26 -16.73 -7.43
C ASP A 264 10.17 -15.91 -8.73
N ALA A 265 8.96 -15.72 -9.26
CA ALA A 265 8.71 -14.92 -10.46
C ALA A 265 8.30 -13.47 -10.18
N GLU A 266 8.16 -13.07 -8.91
CA GLU A 266 7.69 -11.73 -8.56
C GLU A 266 8.85 -10.73 -8.50
N PRO A 267 8.83 -9.64 -9.30
CA PRO A 267 9.97 -8.73 -9.39
C PRO A 267 10.17 -7.88 -8.13
N PHE A 268 9.13 -7.73 -7.32
CA PHE A 268 9.11 -6.87 -6.14
C PHE A 268 8.98 -7.62 -4.83
N VAL A 269 8.94 -8.96 -4.83
CA VAL A 269 8.83 -9.75 -3.59
C VAL A 269 10.01 -10.68 -3.49
N GLN A 270 10.84 -10.46 -2.46
CA GLN A 270 12.06 -11.20 -2.23
C GLN A 270 11.97 -12.02 -0.94
N LEU A 271 11.90 -13.35 -1.10
CA LEU A 271 12.14 -14.27 0.01
C LEU A 271 13.63 -14.27 0.37
N GLN A 272 13.93 -13.90 1.61
CA GLN A 272 15.31 -13.84 2.11
C GLN A 272 15.92 -15.25 2.24
N PRO A 273 17.25 -15.39 2.09
CA PRO A 273 17.96 -16.62 2.41
C PRO A 273 17.68 -17.07 3.85
N ALA A 274 17.58 -18.37 4.09
CA ALA A 274 17.35 -18.90 5.44
C ALA A 274 18.35 -18.31 6.45
N GLY A 275 17.85 -17.86 7.61
CA GLY A 275 18.63 -17.19 8.65
C GLY A 275 18.84 -15.68 8.45
N ALA A 276 18.51 -15.12 7.29
CA ALA A 276 18.46 -13.67 7.07
C ALA A 276 17.04 -13.14 7.31
N TRP A 277 16.95 -12.00 7.99
CA TRP A 277 15.69 -11.36 8.35
C TRP A 277 15.58 -9.97 7.70
N PRO A 278 14.40 -9.60 7.20
CA PRO A 278 14.22 -8.31 6.55
C PRO A 278 14.28 -7.17 7.56
N ALA A 279 14.78 -6.02 7.12
CA ALA A 279 14.82 -4.79 7.90
C ALA A 279 14.26 -3.64 7.06
N THR A 280 13.49 -2.73 7.67
CA THR A 280 12.84 -1.63 6.95
C THR A 280 13.81 -0.70 6.23
N ALA A 281 15.03 -0.52 6.75
CA ALA A 281 16.04 0.29 6.10
C ALA A 281 16.46 -0.25 4.72
N SER A 282 16.43 -1.57 4.54
CA SER A 282 16.81 -2.21 3.26
C SER A 282 15.78 -2.02 2.14
N THR A 283 14.55 -1.62 2.46
CA THR A 283 13.47 -1.38 1.49
C THR A 283 13.14 0.09 1.31
N LEU A 284 13.76 0.99 2.08
CA LEU A 284 13.52 2.43 2.06
C LEU A 284 13.65 3.02 0.64
N GLY A 285 12.62 3.73 0.17
CA GLY A 285 12.57 4.37 -1.15
C GLY A 285 12.38 3.41 -2.34
N SER A 286 12.33 2.10 -2.10
CA SER A 286 12.15 1.07 -3.13
C SER A 286 10.73 0.51 -3.14
N ASN A 287 10.34 -0.07 -4.27
CA ASN A 287 9.08 -0.82 -4.39
C ASN A 287 9.22 -2.28 -3.90
N ASN A 288 10.36 -2.65 -3.31
CA ASN A 288 10.64 -4.02 -2.89
C ASN A 288 9.92 -4.38 -1.58
N VAL A 289 9.51 -5.64 -1.50
CA VAL A 289 9.04 -6.35 -0.32
C VAL A 289 10.09 -7.40 0.01
N GLN A 290 10.69 -7.33 1.19
CA GLN A 290 11.54 -8.41 1.67
C GLN A 290 10.80 -9.20 2.73
N LEU A 291 10.80 -10.53 2.64
CA LEU A 291 10.17 -11.36 3.66
C LEU A 291 10.98 -12.61 4.00
N GLN A 292 10.77 -13.13 5.20
CA GLN A 292 11.32 -14.40 5.65
C GLN A 292 10.23 -15.19 6.39
N VAL A 293 10.26 -16.50 6.24
CA VAL A 293 9.37 -17.45 6.91
C VAL A 293 10.16 -18.33 7.86
N ALA A 294 9.58 -18.63 9.02
CA ALA A 294 10.07 -19.61 9.98
C ALA A 294 8.90 -20.43 10.55
N VAL A 295 9.22 -21.64 11.01
CA VAL A 295 8.31 -22.51 11.75
C VAL A 295 8.79 -22.61 13.18
N ASP A 296 7.95 -22.17 14.12
CA ASP A 296 8.12 -22.42 15.55
C ASP A 296 7.44 -23.77 15.86
N THR A 297 8.25 -24.82 16.02
CA THR A 297 7.76 -26.19 16.25
C THR A 297 7.10 -26.36 17.61
N ASP A 298 7.60 -25.68 18.63
CA ASP A 298 7.14 -25.82 20.01
C ASP A 298 5.79 -25.12 20.19
N ALA A 299 5.64 -23.93 19.59
CA ALA A 299 4.37 -23.21 19.55
C ALA A 299 3.42 -23.73 18.44
N ARG A 300 3.93 -24.58 17.52
CA ARG A 300 3.26 -25.02 16.29
C ARG A 300 2.71 -23.84 15.49
N ARG A 301 3.54 -22.84 15.22
CA ARG A 301 3.15 -21.62 14.50
C ARG A 301 4.06 -21.35 13.32
N LEU A 302 3.45 -20.87 12.24
CA LEU A 302 4.17 -20.16 11.20
C LEU A 302 4.43 -18.74 11.68
N VAL A 303 5.64 -18.24 11.46
CA VAL A 303 5.99 -16.84 11.64
C VAL A 303 6.57 -16.31 10.33
N VAL A 304 6.05 -15.19 9.87
CA VAL A 304 6.53 -14.50 8.67
C VAL A 304 6.83 -13.07 9.04
N VAL A 305 8.04 -12.62 8.73
CA VAL A 305 8.43 -11.22 8.88
C VAL A 305 8.55 -10.61 7.50
N ALA A 306 7.92 -9.46 7.26
CA ALA A 306 7.99 -8.73 6.00
C ALA A 306 8.36 -7.26 6.24
N ALA A 307 9.21 -6.70 5.40
CA ALA A 307 9.57 -5.29 5.38
C ALA A 307 9.21 -4.63 4.05
N ILE A 308 8.61 -3.43 4.12
CA ILE A 308 8.32 -2.58 2.97
C ILE A 308 8.59 -1.11 3.31
N ASP A 309 8.82 -0.26 2.31
CA ASP A 309 8.60 1.18 2.46
C ASP A 309 7.09 1.46 2.38
N ASN A 310 6.54 2.05 3.45
CA ASN A 310 5.11 2.33 3.58
C ASN A 310 4.59 3.37 2.58
N LEU A 311 5.44 4.30 2.12
CA LEU A 311 5.09 5.32 1.13
C LEU A 311 5.40 4.87 -0.30
N THR A 312 6.38 3.99 -0.50
CA THR A 312 6.64 3.38 -1.82
C THR A 312 5.72 2.17 -2.02
N LYS A 313 6.18 0.93 -1.83
CA LYS A 313 5.36 -0.27 -2.10
C LYS A 313 4.01 -0.26 -1.38
N GLY A 314 3.96 0.26 -0.15
CA GLY A 314 2.72 0.36 0.62
C GLY A 314 1.76 1.47 0.18
N THR A 315 2.13 2.36 -0.74
CA THR A 315 1.28 3.47 -1.20
C THR A 315 1.57 3.86 -2.66
N ALA A 316 2.53 4.75 -2.92
CA ALA A 316 2.73 5.39 -4.22
C ALA A 316 3.40 4.47 -5.25
N GLY A 317 4.31 3.60 -4.80
CA GLY A 317 4.93 2.57 -5.64
C GLY A 317 3.92 1.54 -6.12
N GLY A 318 3.05 1.05 -5.23
CA GLY A 318 1.93 0.18 -5.61
C GLY A 318 0.94 0.86 -6.56
N ALA A 319 0.72 2.17 -6.40
CA ALA A 319 -0.09 2.97 -7.31
C ALA A 319 0.50 3.04 -8.73
N VAL A 320 1.81 3.34 -8.85
CA VAL A 320 2.52 3.38 -10.14
C VAL A 320 2.61 1.98 -10.77
N GLN A 321 2.86 0.93 -9.97
CA GLN A 321 2.89 -0.45 -10.45
C GLN A 321 1.54 -0.85 -11.06
N SER A 322 0.44 -0.49 -10.39
CA SER A 322 -0.91 -0.73 -10.89
C SER A 322 -1.23 0.12 -12.14
N MET A 323 -0.77 1.38 -12.18
CA MET A 323 -0.90 2.23 -13.37
C MET A 323 -0.16 1.61 -14.57
N ASN A 324 1.05 1.09 -14.38
CA ASN A 324 1.80 0.45 -15.46
C ASN A 324 1.01 -0.70 -16.08
N LEU A 325 0.44 -1.58 -15.25
CA LEU A 325 -0.42 -2.68 -15.70
C LEU A 325 -1.68 -2.17 -16.42
N ALA A 326 -2.33 -1.14 -15.88
CA ALA A 326 -3.51 -0.54 -16.47
C ALA A 326 -3.24 0.08 -17.86
N LEU A 327 -2.04 0.62 -18.07
CA LEU A 327 -1.62 1.25 -19.33
C LEU A 327 -0.89 0.27 -20.28
N GLY A 328 -0.61 -0.95 -19.84
CA GLY A 328 0.15 -1.95 -20.61
C GLY A 328 1.66 -1.67 -20.70
N PHE A 329 2.20 -0.83 -19.81
CA PHE A 329 3.65 -0.67 -19.66
C PHE A 329 4.26 -1.87 -18.92
N PRO A 330 5.58 -2.10 -19.03
CA PRO A 330 6.26 -3.05 -18.16
C PRO A 330 5.99 -2.70 -16.69
N GLU A 331 5.55 -3.69 -15.91
CA GLU A 331 5.11 -3.51 -14.51
C GLU A 331 6.14 -2.76 -13.65
N THR A 332 7.43 -2.96 -13.93
CA THR A 332 8.54 -2.41 -13.16
C THR A 332 8.98 -1.00 -13.59
N THR A 333 8.32 -0.39 -14.58
CA THR A 333 8.74 0.90 -15.13
C THR A 333 8.69 2.00 -14.07
N GLY A 334 9.78 2.75 -13.90
CA GLY A 334 9.90 3.82 -12.90
C GLY A 334 9.97 3.35 -11.43
N LEU A 335 10.17 2.05 -11.18
CA LEU A 335 10.13 1.46 -9.84
C LEU A 335 11.40 0.66 -9.53
N SER A 336 12.23 1.19 -8.64
CA SER A 336 13.45 0.51 -8.17
C SER A 336 13.14 -0.62 -7.18
N THR A 337 13.87 -1.73 -7.29
CA THR A 337 13.91 -2.81 -6.28
C THR A 337 15.02 -2.59 -5.23
N VAL A 338 15.87 -1.59 -5.42
CA VAL A 338 17.03 -1.30 -4.58
C VAL A 338 16.67 -0.22 -3.56
N GLY A 339 16.78 -0.56 -2.28
CA GLY A 339 16.57 0.38 -1.17
C GLY A 339 17.73 1.35 -0.98
N VAL A 340 17.42 2.48 -0.36
CA VAL A 340 18.36 3.55 0.01
C VAL A 340 18.66 3.43 1.51
N ALA A 341 19.60 2.55 1.84
CA ALA A 341 20.08 2.29 3.21
C ALA A 341 21.32 3.16 3.55
N PRO A 342 21.75 3.31 4.82
CA PRO A 342 21.70 2.37 5.95
C PRO A 342 20.41 2.35 6.78
#